data_AF-A0A7J8NNS6-F1
#
_entry.id   AF-A0A7J8NNS6-F1
#
_cell.length_a   1.000
_cell.length_b   1.000
_cell.length_c   1.000
_cell.angle_alpha   90.00
_cell.angle_beta   90.00
_cell.angle_gamma   90.00
#
_symmetry.space_group_name_H-M   'P 1'
#
loop_
_entity.id
_entity.type
_entity.pdbx_description
1 polymer ?
#
loop_
_entity_poly.entity_id
_entity_poly.type
_entity_poly.pdbx_seq_one_letter_code
_entity_poly.pdbx_strand_id
1 'polypeptide(L)'
;MKDDTATTTELIQNQHQKGNQEMCRATEVVSTVDRVVDMSSPVMSQDELNLIPPLNFAMVDNGIFRSGFPDSANFSFLQTLRLRSIIYLCPEPYSEANNEFLKSNGIKLFQFGIEGYK
;
A
#
# COMPACT_ATOMS: atom_id res chain seq x y z
N MET A 1 12.45 55.45 34.02
CA MET A 1 11.19 54.84 34.47
C MET A 1 10.89 53.72 33.49
N LYS A 2 11.07 52.45 33.88
CA LYS A 2 10.04 51.58 34.52
C LYS A 2 8.80 51.54 33.60
N ASP A 3 8.45 50.42 32.97
CA ASP A 3 7.93 49.26 33.68
C ASP A 3 8.29 47.89 33.08
N ASP A 4 8.61 46.98 33.99
CA ASP A 4 8.70 45.53 33.85
C ASP A 4 7.30 44.91 33.76
N THR A 5 7.10 43.90 32.92
CA THR A 5 6.13 42.83 33.25
C THR A 5 6.44 41.56 32.46
N ALA A 6 7.25 40.69 33.07
CA ALA A 6 7.40 39.30 32.68
C ALA A 6 6.19 38.50 33.18
N THR A 7 5.53 37.80 32.27
CA THR A 7 4.34 36.97 32.56
C THR A 7 4.74 35.59 33.08
N THR A 8 4.47 35.41 34.37
CA THR A 8 3.86 34.25 35.05
C THR A 8 4.27 32.83 34.62
N THR A 9 5.17 32.28 35.45
CA THR A 9 5.43 30.85 35.67
C THR A 9 4.26 30.19 36.41
N GLU A 10 3.68 29.12 35.87
CA GLU A 10 2.96 28.11 36.66
C GLU A 10 3.62 26.74 36.53
N LEU A 11 3.95 26.22 37.70
CA LEU A 11 4.50 24.92 38.02
C LEU A 11 3.33 23.92 38.13
N ILE A 12 3.32 22.83 37.36
CA ILE A 12 2.57 21.62 37.75
C ILE A 12 3.42 20.38 37.49
N GLN A 13 4.16 20.03 38.54
CA GLN A 13 4.34 18.70 39.13
C GLN A 13 4.12 17.46 38.24
N ASN A 14 5.23 16.83 37.87
CA ASN A 14 5.34 15.38 37.69
C ASN A 14 4.86 14.63 38.95
N GLN A 15 4.13 13.52 38.80
CA GLN A 15 4.32 12.23 39.51
C GLN A 15 3.04 11.36 39.42
N HIS A 16 3.06 10.33 38.58
CA HIS A 16 2.39 9.07 38.92
C HIS A 16 3.26 7.88 38.47
N GLN A 17 4.01 7.34 39.43
CA GLN A 17 4.62 6.02 39.37
C GLN A 17 3.56 4.95 39.67
N LYS A 18 3.70 3.77 39.06
CA LYS A 18 4.02 2.49 39.72
C LYS A 18 3.21 1.32 39.15
N GLY A 19 3.90 0.30 38.66
CA GLY A 19 3.27 -0.96 38.26
C GLY A 19 4.17 -1.96 37.54
N ASN A 20 5.39 -2.18 38.04
CA ASN A 20 6.21 -3.33 37.64
C ASN A 20 5.67 -4.58 38.37
N GLN A 21 5.24 -5.61 37.65
CA GLN A 21 5.16 -6.98 38.18
C GLN A 21 5.54 -7.98 37.09
N GLU A 22 6.77 -8.48 37.23
CA GLU A 22 7.16 -9.85 36.86
C GLU A 22 6.09 -10.87 37.29
N MET A 23 5.83 -11.88 36.46
CA MET A 23 6.01 -13.26 36.91
C MET A 23 6.08 -14.20 35.70
N CYS A 24 7.27 -14.77 35.50
CA CYS A 24 7.46 -15.98 34.72
C CYS A 24 6.68 -17.13 35.37
N ARG A 25 5.97 -17.92 34.57
CA ARG A 25 5.75 -19.33 34.90
C ARG A 25 6.12 -20.18 33.70
N ALA A 26 7.29 -20.80 33.81
CA ALA A 26 7.63 -21.97 33.04
C ALA A 26 6.65 -23.10 33.39
N THR A 27 6.22 -23.84 32.38
CA THR A 27 5.83 -25.23 32.55
C THR A 27 6.55 -26.00 31.47
N GLU A 28 7.59 -26.73 31.87
CA GLU A 28 8.17 -27.80 31.07
C GLU A 28 7.19 -28.98 31.08
N VAL A 29 6.85 -29.48 29.90
CA VAL A 29 6.48 -30.89 29.73
C VAL A 29 7.32 -31.41 28.57
N VAL A 30 8.22 -32.33 28.88
CA VAL A 30 9.13 -32.99 27.94
C VAL A 30 8.49 -34.26 27.41
N SER A 31 8.85 -34.60 26.16
CA SER A 31 8.61 -35.83 25.39
C SER A 31 7.23 -35.85 24.68
N THR A 32 7.13 -36.14 23.38
CA THR A 32 7.93 -37.00 22.51
C THR A 32 8.13 -36.39 21.12
N VAL A 33 9.27 -36.71 20.51
CA VAL A 33 9.59 -36.45 19.11
C VAL A 33 8.55 -37.05 18.16
N ASP A 34 7.89 -36.20 17.37
CA ASP A 34 7.61 -36.47 15.96
C ASP A 34 7.38 -35.13 15.24
N ARG A 35 8.32 -34.80 14.34
CA ARG A 35 8.30 -33.58 13.55
C ARG A 35 7.32 -33.74 12.39
N VAL A 36 6.09 -33.29 12.57
CA VAL A 36 5.29 -32.77 11.45
C VAL A 36 5.43 -31.25 11.49
N VAL A 37 6.21 -30.71 10.56
CA VAL A 37 6.11 -29.30 10.20
C VAL A 37 4.72 -29.10 9.64
N ASP A 38 3.81 -28.60 10.47
CA ASP A 38 2.53 -28.08 10.03
C ASP A 38 2.82 -26.90 9.10
N MET A 39 2.83 -27.19 7.80
CA MET A 39 2.79 -26.21 6.73
C MET A 39 1.37 -25.63 6.64
N SER A 40 0.86 -25.11 7.76
CA SER A 40 -0.32 -24.25 7.73
C SER A 40 0.12 -22.93 7.10
N SER A 41 0.14 -22.95 5.76
CA SER A 41 0.11 -21.74 4.95
C SER A 41 -0.88 -20.77 5.59
N PRO A 42 -0.51 -19.49 5.79
CA PRO A 42 -1.46 -18.52 6.31
C PRO A 42 -2.70 -18.58 5.43
N VAL A 43 -3.82 -18.90 6.06
CA VAL A 43 -5.14 -18.94 5.45
C VAL A 43 -5.40 -17.54 4.92
N MET A 44 -5.08 -17.33 3.66
CA MET A 44 -5.48 -16.14 2.93
C MET A 44 -7.00 -16.23 2.85
N SER A 45 -7.67 -15.37 3.60
CA SER A 45 -9.10 -15.18 3.53
C SER A 45 -9.49 -15.07 2.06
N GLN A 46 -10.37 -15.98 1.65
CA GLN A 46 -10.88 -16.19 0.31
C GLN A 46 -11.83 -15.05 -0.13
N ASP A 47 -11.47 -13.81 0.17
CA ASP A 47 -11.84 -12.70 -0.68
C ASP A 47 -10.81 -12.71 -1.81
N GLU A 48 -11.00 -13.63 -2.75
CA GLU A 48 -10.19 -13.71 -3.97
C GLU A 48 -10.16 -12.30 -4.57
N LEU A 49 -9.00 -11.64 -4.46
CA LEU A 49 -8.75 -10.42 -5.21
C LEU A 49 -8.89 -10.84 -6.67
N ASN A 50 -10.07 -10.62 -7.26
CA ASN A 50 -10.31 -10.87 -8.66
C ASN A 50 -9.42 -9.90 -9.43
N LEU A 51 -8.21 -10.36 -9.74
CA LEU A 51 -7.20 -9.59 -10.45
C LEU A 51 -7.53 -9.68 -11.94
N ILE A 52 -8.33 -8.76 -12.41
CA ILE A 52 -8.77 -8.71 -13.81
C ILE A 52 -7.74 -7.87 -14.60
N PRO A 53 -6.91 -8.48 -15.47
CA PRO A 53 -6.01 -7.69 -16.30
C PRO A 53 -6.81 -6.82 -17.28
N PRO A 54 -6.30 -5.62 -17.64
CA PRO A 54 -6.93 -4.83 -18.69
C PRO A 54 -6.95 -5.56 -20.03
N LEU A 55 -7.82 -5.09 -20.94
CA LEU A 55 -7.90 -5.61 -22.31
C LEU A 55 -6.51 -5.68 -22.97
N ASN A 56 -6.20 -6.74 -23.71
CA ASN A 56 -4.93 -6.90 -24.44
C ASN A 56 -3.67 -6.72 -23.57
N PHE A 57 -3.75 -7.01 -22.27
CA PHE A 57 -2.59 -6.94 -21.38
C PHE A 57 -1.54 -8.00 -21.73
N ALA A 58 -0.29 -7.59 -21.82
CA ALA A 58 0.86 -8.47 -21.98
C ALA A 58 2.14 -7.82 -21.46
N MET A 59 3.10 -8.65 -21.04
CA MET A 59 4.48 -8.21 -20.83
C MET A 59 5.16 -8.07 -22.19
N VAL A 60 5.84 -6.95 -22.42
CA VAL A 60 6.65 -6.69 -23.61
C VAL A 60 8.10 -7.03 -23.34
N ASP A 61 8.59 -6.61 -22.17
CA ASP A 61 9.94 -6.87 -21.66
C ASP A 61 9.91 -6.77 -20.12
N ASN A 62 11.03 -7.05 -19.47
CA ASN A 62 11.17 -6.99 -18.02
C ASN A 62 10.80 -5.59 -17.48
N GLY A 63 9.68 -5.53 -16.77
CA GLY A 63 9.14 -4.28 -16.21
C GLY A 63 8.46 -3.37 -17.24
N ILE A 64 8.23 -3.85 -18.47
CA ILE A 64 7.52 -3.14 -19.53
C ILE A 64 6.28 -3.95 -19.91
N PHE A 65 5.12 -3.30 -19.83
CA PHE A 65 3.83 -3.90 -20.12
C PHE A 65 3.08 -3.07 -21.17
N ARG A 66 2.18 -3.74 -21.89
CA ARG A 66 1.21 -3.12 -22.79
C ARG A 66 -0.18 -3.55 -22.41
N SER A 67 -1.17 -2.71 -22.66
CA SER A 67 -2.58 -3.05 -22.60
C SER A 67 -3.40 -2.08 -23.44
N GLY A 68 -4.68 -2.37 -23.59
CA GLY A 68 -5.71 -1.39 -23.89
C GLY A 68 -5.99 -0.50 -22.68
N PHE A 69 -7.09 0.24 -22.75
CA PHE A 69 -7.46 1.23 -21.75
C PHE A 69 -7.96 0.55 -20.46
N PRO A 70 -7.39 0.85 -19.29
CA PRO A 70 -7.82 0.27 -18.02
C PRO A 70 -9.08 0.96 -17.46
N ASP A 71 -9.92 0.17 -16.81
CA ASP A 71 -11.04 0.65 -15.98
C ASP A 71 -10.84 0.29 -14.50
N SER A 72 -11.81 0.65 -13.66
CA SER A 72 -11.73 0.44 -12.21
C SER A 72 -11.65 -1.04 -11.80
N ALA A 73 -12.19 -1.96 -12.59
CA ALA A 73 -12.10 -3.39 -12.33
C ALA A 73 -10.66 -3.91 -12.49
N ASN A 74 -9.82 -3.20 -13.24
CA ASN A 74 -8.42 -3.58 -13.46
C ASN A 74 -7.45 -3.01 -12.42
N PHE A 75 -7.87 -2.09 -11.56
CA PHE A 75 -6.97 -1.37 -10.66
C PHE A 75 -6.27 -2.29 -9.65
N SER A 76 -6.98 -3.28 -9.12
CA SER A 76 -6.41 -4.30 -8.22
C SER A 76 -5.26 -5.04 -8.89
N PHE A 77 -5.43 -5.44 -10.16
CA PHE A 77 -4.39 -6.08 -10.95
C PHE A 77 -3.20 -5.14 -11.18
N LEU A 78 -3.44 -3.89 -11.59
CA LEU A 78 -2.38 -2.91 -11.86
C LEU A 78 -1.54 -2.58 -10.62
N GLN A 79 -2.13 -2.62 -9.42
CA GLN A 79 -1.39 -2.45 -8.16
C GLN A 79 -0.34 -3.54 -7.94
N THR A 80 -0.64 -4.78 -8.35
CA THR A 80 0.30 -5.90 -8.20
C THR A 80 1.57 -5.70 -9.03
N LEU A 81 1.47 -4.97 -10.14
CA LEU A 81 2.61 -4.67 -11.02
C LEU A 81 3.58 -3.63 -10.43
N ARG A 82 3.15 -2.87 -9.41
CA ARG A 82 3.93 -1.79 -8.77
C ARG A 82 4.53 -0.82 -9.79
N LEU A 83 3.68 -0.37 -10.73
CA LEU A 83 4.08 0.53 -11.80
C LEU A 83 4.63 1.85 -11.22
N ARG A 84 5.67 2.38 -11.86
CA ARG A 84 6.22 3.72 -11.54
C ARG A 84 5.68 4.80 -12.48
N SER A 85 5.32 4.38 -13.70
CA SER A 85 4.84 5.29 -14.74
C SER A 85 3.97 4.56 -15.75
N ILE A 86 3.10 5.31 -16.43
CA ILE A 86 2.28 4.86 -17.55
C ILE A 86 2.50 5.79 -18.74
N ILE A 87 2.60 5.20 -19.93
CA ILE A 87 2.57 5.91 -21.21
C ILE A 87 1.15 5.79 -21.76
N TYR A 88 0.49 6.93 -21.95
CA TYR A 88 -0.86 7.02 -22.50
C TYR A 88 -0.82 7.67 -23.87
N LEU A 89 -1.29 6.96 -24.88
CA LEU A 89 -1.11 7.33 -26.28
C LEU A 89 -2.35 8.00 -26.90
N CYS A 90 -3.47 8.11 -26.20
CA CYS A 90 -4.65 8.72 -26.80
C CYS A 90 -4.63 10.25 -26.61
N PRO A 91 -5.17 11.02 -27.57
CA PRO A 91 -5.23 12.48 -27.49
C PRO A 91 -6.25 12.99 -26.46
N GLU A 92 -7.24 12.17 -26.10
CA GLU A 92 -8.28 12.52 -25.14
C GLU A 92 -7.71 12.68 -23.73
N PRO A 93 -8.30 13.55 -22.89
CA PRO A 93 -7.94 13.64 -21.48
C PRO A 93 -8.06 12.29 -20.77
N TYR A 94 -7.10 11.97 -19.90
CA TYR A 94 -7.17 10.77 -19.07
C TYR A 94 -8.31 10.89 -18.06
N SER A 95 -9.09 9.82 -17.83
CA SER A 95 -10.27 9.86 -16.97
C SER A 95 -9.93 10.24 -15.52
N GLU A 96 -10.87 10.87 -14.81
CA GLU A 96 -10.66 11.30 -13.42
C GLU A 96 -10.38 10.12 -12.49
N ALA A 97 -11.18 9.06 -12.57
CA ALA A 97 -10.98 7.84 -11.79
C ALA A 97 -9.59 7.23 -11.99
N ASN A 98 -9.09 7.19 -13.25
CA ASN A 98 -7.76 6.67 -13.50
C ASN A 98 -6.68 7.63 -12.96
N ASN A 99 -6.86 8.95 -13.08
CA ASN A 99 -5.94 9.93 -12.50
C ASN A 99 -5.84 9.82 -10.97
N GLU A 100 -6.95 9.63 -10.27
CA GLU A 100 -6.98 9.41 -8.83
C GLU A 100 -6.22 8.13 -8.44
N PHE A 101 -6.41 7.06 -9.21
CA PHE A 101 -5.65 5.83 -9.06
C PHE A 101 -4.15 6.08 -9.23
N LEU A 102 -3.72 6.81 -10.27
CA LEU A 102 -2.30 7.13 -10.46
C LEU A 102 -1.72 7.92 -9.30
N LYS A 103 -2.42 8.97 -8.85
CA LYS A 103 -1.99 9.81 -7.73
C LYS A 103 -1.84 8.99 -6.44
N SER A 104 -2.83 8.16 -6.13
CA SER A 104 -2.86 7.34 -4.91
C SER A 104 -1.76 6.28 -4.88
N ASN A 105 -1.31 5.82 -6.05
CA ASN A 105 -0.26 4.80 -6.17
C ASN A 105 1.12 5.40 -6.56
N GLY A 106 1.24 6.74 -6.63
CA GLY A 106 2.50 7.41 -6.98
C GLY A 106 2.98 7.17 -8.42
N ILE A 107 2.05 6.90 -9.34
CA ILE A 107 2.35 6.58 -10.75
C ILE A 107 2.41 7.87 -11.56
N LYS A 108 3.48 8.08 -12.33
CA LYS A 108 3.62 9.22 -13.23
C LYS A 108 2.96 8.94 -14.59
N LEU A 109 2.10 9.84 -15.05
CA LEU A 109 1.52 9.76 -16.40
C LEU A 109 2.38 10.53 -17.40
N PHE A 110 2.74 9.87 -18.51
CA PHE A 110 3.31 10.50 -19.69
C PHE A 110 2.31 10.36 -20.84
N GLN A 111 1.75 11.48 -21.31
CA GLN A 111 0.77 11.47 -22.39
C GLN A 111 1.40 11.94 -23.70
N PHE A 112 1.29 11.11 -24.73
CA PHE A 112 1.73 11.40 -26.09
C PHE A 112 0.58 11.07 -27.03
N GLY A 113 -0.40 11.96 -27.13
CA GLY A 113 -1.57 11.77 -27.98
C GLY A 113 -1.16 11.54 -29.43
N ILE A 114 -1.42 10.34 -29.96
CA ILE A 114 -1.26 10.02 -31.37
C ILE A 114 -2.64 10.01 -32.02
N GLU A 115 -2.72 10.60 -33.22
CA GLU A 115 -3.96 10.60 -33.98
C GLU A 115 -4.20 9.19 -34.53
N GLY A 116 -5.32 8.59 -34.14
CA GLY A 116 -5.70 7.27 -34.62
C GLY A 116 -6.21 7.36 -36.06
N TYR A 117 -5.51 6.73 -37.00
CA TYR A 117 -6.06 6.45 -38.32
C TYR A 117 -6.86 5.15 -38.27
N LYS A 118 -8.14 5.20 -38.68
CA LYS A 118 -8.98 4.03 -38.95
C LYS A 118 -8.88 3.63 -40.41
#